data_AF-A0A0J7JB11-F1
#
_entry.id   AF-A0A0J7JB11-F1
#
_cell.length_a   1.000
_cell.length_b   1.000
_cell.length_c   1.000
_cell.angle_alpha   90.00
_cell.angle_beta   90.00
_cell.angle_gamma   90.00
#
_symmetry.space_group_name_H-M   'P 1'
#
loop_
_entity.id
_entity.type
_entity.pdbx_description
1 polymer ?
#
loop_
_entity_poly.entity_id
_entity_poly.type
_entity_poly.pdbx_seq_one_letter_code
_entity_poly.pdbx_strand_id
1 'polypeptide(L)'
;MYSVPYLEHYADRYVELHLKGHGISLEQYLANPQRYEHLADEPFPLLPKQRQAQARIDAAEVPVPVEAEVDHLPRRNGTVVEILHHHRHPRRKPSGMPGWSRT
;
A
#
# COMPACT_ATOMS: atom_id res chain seq x y z
N MET A 1 -31.88 26.08 6.78
CA MET A 1 -32.06 24.91 7.67
C MET A 1 -32.30 23.70 6.76
N TYR A 2 -31.54 22.62 6.92
CA TYR A 2 -31.67 21.44 6.05
C TYR A 2 -32.87 20.58 6.47
N SER A 3 -33.50 19.88 5.52
CA SER A 3 -34.54 18.91 5.84
C SER A 3 -33.93 17.63 6.43
N VAL A 4 -34.68 16.93 7.28
CA VAL A 4 -34.26 15.63 7.84
C VAL A 4 -33.86 14.63 6.73
N PRO A 5 -34.67 14.37 5.69
CA PRO A 5 -34.29 13.40 4.65
C PRO A 5 -33.03 13.83 3.87
N TYR A 6 -32.78 15.14 3.74
CA TYR A 6 -31.53 15.63 3.16
C TYR A 6 -30.32 15.31 4.05
N LEU A 7 -30.44 15.53 5.36
CA LEU A 7 -29.36 15.24 6.30
C LEU A 7 -29.06 13.75 6.39
N GLU A 8 -30.08 12.89 6.40
CA GLU A 8 -29.91 11.43 6.41
C GLU A 8 -29.16 10.96 5.16
N HIS A 9 -29.62 11.36 3.97
CA HIS A 9 -28.96 11.00 2.72
C HIS A 9 -27.48 11.40 2.69
N TYR A 10 -27.16 12.64 3.08
CA TYR A 10 -25.77 13.10 3.04
C TYR A 10 -24.93 12.62 4.22
N ALA A 11 -25.54 12.23 5.34
CA ALA A 11 -24.82 11.56 6.42
C ALA A 11 -24.36 10.16 5.99
N ASP A 12 -25.22 9.40 5.30
CA ASP A 12 -24.85 8.09 4.76
C ASP A 12 -23.73 8.23 3.72
N ARG A 13 -23.88 9.17 2.76
CA ARG A 13 -22.82 9.46 1.77
C ARG A 13 -21.50 9.87 2.41
N TYR A 14 -21.52 10.66 3.49
CA TYR A 14 -20.32 11.08 4.22
C TYR A 14 -19.55 9.89 4.80
N VAL A 15 -20.26 8.88 5.29
CA VAL A 15 -19.66 7.64 5.80
C VAL A 15 -19.12 6.78 4.66
N GLU A 16 -19.89 6.60 3.58
CA GLU A 16 -19.46 5.83 2.41
C GLU A 16 -18.16 6.37 1.79
N LEU A 17 -18.05 7.70 1.68
CA LEU A 17 -16.87 8.39 1.17
C LEU A 17 -15.71 8.47 2.18
N HIS A 18 -15.89 7.98 3.41
CA HIS A 18 -14.90 8.01 4.48
C HIS A 18 -14.25 9.39 4.69
N LEU A 19 -15.01 10.47 4.51
CA LEU A 19 -14.50 11.85 4.41
C LEU A 19 -13.76 12.34 5.66
N LYS A 20 -14.07 11.75 6.83
CA LYS A 20 -13.31 11.99 8.06
C LYS A 20 -11.83 11.60 7.91
N GLY A 21 -11.54 10.52 7.21
CA GLY A 21 -10.17 10.08 6.90
C GLY A 21 -9.43 11.05 5.97
N HIS A 22 -10.18 11.76 5.12
CA HIS A 22 -9.67 12.86 4.30
C HIS A 22 -9.59 14.20 5.05
N GLY A 23 -9.94 14.22 6.35
CA GLY A 23 -9.90 15.42 7.19
C GLY A 23 -11.06 16.41 6.97
N ILE A 24 -12.12 15.99 6.29
CA ILE A 24 -13.30 16.82 6.00
C ILE A 24 -14.37 16.55 7.05
N SER A 25 -14.99 17.61 7.60
CA SER A 25 -16.11 17.48 8.53
C SER A 25 -17.46 17.37 7.80
N LEU A 26 -18.48 16.82 8.48
CA LEU A 26 -19.82 16.72 7.90
C LEU A 26 -20.38 18.11 7.54
N GLU A 27 -20.18 19.11 8.40
CA GLU A 27 -20.62 20.49 8.13
C GLU A 27 -19.97 21.06 6.86
N GLN A 28 -18.67 20.83 6.69
CA GLN A 28 -17.92 21.27 5.51
C GLN A 28 -18.38 20.53 4.25
N TYR A 29 -18.68 19.24 4.35
CA TYR A 29 -19.24 18.45 3.26
C TYR A 29 -20.62 18.97 2.83
N LEU A 30 -21.52 19.21 3.79
CA LEU A 30 -22.87 19.71 3.53
C LEU A 30 -22.90 21.11 2.89
N ALA A 31 -21.83 21.91 3.06
CA ALA A 31 -21.70 23.21 2.41
C ALA A 31 -21.54 23.10 0.88
N ASN A 32 -20.92 22.03 0.38
CA ASN A 32 -20.78 21.76 -1.05
C ASN A 32 -20.48 20.27 -1.32
N PRO A 33 -21.49 19.40 -1.32
CA PRO A 33 -21.29 17.95 -1.44
C PRO A 33 -20.61 17.54 -2.75
N GLN A 34 -21.01 18.15 -3.87
CA GLN A 34 -20.52 17.84 -5.22
C GLN A 34 -19.01 18.00 -5.35
N ARG A 35 -18.41 18.89 -4.55
CA ARG A 35 -16.96 19.10 -4.52
C ARG A 35 -16.21 17.85 -4.07
N TYR A 36 -16.80 17.01 -3.23
CA TYR A 36 -16.10 15.92 -2.54
C TYR A 36 -16.46 14.53 -3.05
N GLU A 37 -17.47 14.41 -3.91
CA GLU A 37 -17.92 13.11 -4.45
C GLU A 37 -16.81 12.34 -5.18
N HIS A 38 -15.87 13.03 -5.83
CA HIS A 38 -14.74 12.41 -6.53
C HIS A 38 -13.76 11.70 -5.58
N LEU A 39 -13.79 11.98 -4.28
CA LEU A 39 -12.93 11.33 -3.30
C LEU A 39 -13.28 9.84 -3.09
N ALA A 40 -14.41 9.37 -3.64
CA ALA A 40 -14.75 7.94 -3.68
C ALA A 40 -13.70 7.11 -4.42
N ASP A 41 -13.15 7.68 -5.50
CA ASP A 41 -12.25 6.99 -6.43
C ASP A 41 -10.77 7.29 -6.13
N GLU A 42 -10.51 8.29 -5.29
CA GLU A 42 -9.16 8.68 -4.91
C GLU A 42 -8.60 7.74 -3.84
N PRO A 43 -7.31 7.38 -3.91
CA PRO A 43 -6.67 6.63 -2.83
C PRO A 43 -6.68 7.43 -1.53
N PHE A 44 -6.78 6.73 -0.40
CA PHE A 44 -6.69 7.37 0.90
C PHE A 44 -5.36 8.13 1.04
N PRO A 45 -5.37 9.33 1.66
CA PRO A 45 -4.17 10.11 1.86
C PRO A 45 -3.15 9.33 2.69
N LEU A 46 -1.89 9.39 2.27
CA LEU A 46 -0.81 8.70 2.97
C LEU A 46 -0.67 9.22 4.42
N LEU A 47 -0.53 8.26 5.34
CA LEU A 47 -0.19 8.54 6.73
C LEU A 47 1.19 9.20 6.80
N PRO A 48 1.50 9.98 7.87
CA PRO A 48 2.78 10.68 7.99
C PRO A 48 4.01 9.76 7.82
N LYS A 49 3.96 8.54 8.37
CA LYS A 49 5.04 7.55 8.20
C LYS A 49 5.17 7.04 6.76
N GLN A 50 4.05 6.89 6.04
CA GLN A 50 4.03 6.44 4.65
C GLN A 50 4.58 7.51 3.71
N ARG A 51 4.29 8.80 3.97
CA ARG A 51 4.88 9.92 3.20
C ARG A 51 6.40 9.94 3.27
N GLN A 52 6.98 9.63 4.43
CA GLN A 52 8.43 9.53 4.56
C GLN A 52 9.00 8.38 3.71
N ALA A 53 8.30 7.24 3.65
CA ALA A 53 8.70 6.14 2.77
C ALA A 53 8.58 6.52 1.29
N GLN A 54 7.48 7.16 0.89
CA GLN A 54 7.28 7.68 -0.47
C GLN A 54 8.40 8.63 -0.87
N ALA A 55 8.72 9.63 -0.02
CA ALA A 55 9.79 10.58 -0.30
C ALA A 55 11.17 9.91 -0.46
N ARG A 56 11.42 8.77 0.21
CA ARG A 56 12.65 7.98 0.00
C ARG A 56 12.65 7.24 -1.32
N ILE A 57 11.49 6.71 -1.74
CA ILE A 57 11.32 6.06 -3.04
C ILE A 57 11.53 7.09 -4.14
N ASP A 58 10.82 8.22 -4.08
CA ASP A 58 10.91 9.31 -5.06
C ASP A 58 12.34 9.87 -5.16
N ALA A 59 13.06 9.97 -4.04
CA ALA A 59 14.46 10.42 -4.03
C ALA A 59 15.45 9.36 -4.56
N ALA A 60 15.10 8.07 -4.47
CA ALA A 60 15.89 6.97 -5.01
C ALA A 60 15.63 6.72 -6.49
N GLU A 61 14.49 7.19 -7.01
CA GLU A 61 14.14 7.17 -8.44
C GLU A 61 14.96 8.22 -9.19
N VAL A 62 16.28 7.99 -9.27
CA VAL A 62 17.12 8.63 -10.28
C VAL A 62 16.64 8.11 -11.64
N PRO A 63 16.44 8.95 -12.67
CA PRO A 63 16.07 8.47 -14.00
C PRO A 63 17.27 7.72 -14.59
N VAL A 64 17.35 6.43 -14.31
CA VAL A 64 18.31 5.52 -14.92
C VAL A 64 17.81 5.27 -16.34
N PRO A 65 18.65 5.41 -17.38
CA PRO A 65 18.25 4.98 -18.71
C PRO A 65 17.96 3.48 -18.66
N VAL A 66 16.68 3.13 -18.72
CA VAL A 66 16.14 1.77 -18.54
C VAL A 66 16.83 0.70 -19.40
N GLU A 67 17.41 1.11 -20.54
CA GLU A 67 18.10 0.22 -21.45
C GLU A 67 19.46 -0.27 -20.91
N ALA A 68 20.18 0.54 -20.14
CA ALA A 68 21.46 0.14 -19.55
C ALA A 68 21.28 -0.81 -18.35
N GLU A 69 20.14 -0.73 -17.67
CA GLU A 69 19.84 -1.50 -16.46
C GLU A 69 19.36 -2.93 -16.78
N VAL A 70 18.75 -3.17 -17.94
CA VAL A 70 18.32 -4.52 -18.33
C VAL A 70 19.39 -5.35 -19.02
N ASP A 71 20.49 -4.72 -19.45
CA ASP A 71 21.54 -5.38 -20.23
C ASP A 71 22.39 -6.34 -19.39
N HIS A 72 22.52 -6.08 -18.09
CA HIS A 72 23.24 -6.95 -17.17
C HIS A 72 22.37 -8.06 -16.56
N LEU A 73 21.05 -8.07 -16.85
CA LEU A 73 20.14 -9.06 -16.28
C LEU A 73 20.31 -10.44 -16.95
N PRO A 74 20.21 -11.53 -16.19
CA PRO A 74 20.31 -12.87 -16.72
C PRO A 74 19.18 -13.17 -17.71
N ARG A 75 19.52 -13.83 -18.82
CA ARG A 75 18.58 -14.17 -19.90
C ARG A 75 18.48 -15.68 -20.09
N ARG A 76 17.28 -16.16 -20.42
CA ARG A 76 17.02 -17.54 -20.89
C ARG A 76 16.33 -17.47 -22.24
N ASN A 77 16.97 -18.01 -23.27
CA ASN A 77 16.50 -17.97 -24.66
C ASN A 77 16.14 -16.55 -25.15
N GLY A 78 16.91 -15.53 -24.71
CA GLY A 78 16.69 -14.13 -25.10
C GLY A 78 15.70 -13.36 -24.21
N THR A 79 14.90 -14.05 -23.39
CA THR A 79 13.98 -13.41 -22.44
C THR A 79 14.69 -13.11 -21.13
N VAL A 80 14.51 -11.90 -20.59
CA VAL A 80 14.98 -11.53 -19.24
C VAL A 80 14.29 -12.42 -18.22
N VAL A 81 15.05 -13.03 -17.32
CA VAL A 81 14.52 -13.89 -16.25
C VAL A 81 14.90 -13.30 -14.91
N GLU A 82 13.91 -12.99 -14.09
CA GLU A 82 14.14 -12.62 -12.69
C GLU A 82 14.53 -13.86 -11.88
N ILE A 83 15.66 -13.79 -11.17
CA ILE A 83 16.10 -14.89 -10.30
C ILE A 83 15.25 -14.85 -9.02
N LEU A 84 14.47 -15.89 -8.79
CA LEU A 84 13.69 -16.02 -7.56
C LEU A 84 14.61 -16.45 -6.40
N HIS A 85 14.95 -15.50 -5.52
CA HIS A 85 15.74 -15.78 -4.32
C HIS A 85 14.86 -16.42 -3.23
N HIS A 86 14.93 -17.75 -3.10
CA HIS A 86 14.25 -18.45 -2.00
C HIS A 86 15.05 -18.37 -0.71
N HIS A 87 14.48 -17.75 0.33
CA HIS A 87 15.03 -17.85 1.68
C HIS A 87 14.71 -19.23 2.27
N ARG A 88 15.74 -20.03 2.61
CA ARG A 88 15.55 -21.31 3.31
C ARG A 88 15.64 -21.09 4.81
N HIS A 89 14.57 -21.38 5.55
CA HIS A 89 14.64 -21.40 7.01
C HIS A 89 15.56 -22.52 7.49
N PRO A 90 16.47 -22.24 8.45
CA PRO A 90 17.32 -23.28 9.01
C PRO A 90 16.45 -24.31 9.73
N ARG A 91 16.70 -25.60 9.47
CA ARG A 91 16.03 -26.68 10.20
C ARG A 91 16.43 -26.59 11.66
N ARG A 92 15.46 -26.47 12.57
CA ARG A 92 15.68 -26.57 14.01
C ARG A 92 16.36 -27.92 14.29
N LYS A 93 17.53 -27.89 14.93
CA LYS A 93 18.11 -29.11 15.52
C LYS A 93 17.14 -29.59 16.61
N PRO A 94 16.79 -30.89 16.66
CA PRO A 94 15.96 -31.38 17.76
C PRO A 94 16.69 -31.12 19.08
N SER A 95 16.07 -30.32 19.95
CA SER A 95 16.55 -30.10 21.31
C SER A 95 16.36 -31.39 22.11
N GLY A 96 17.46 -32.06 22.45
CA GLY A 96 17.50 -33.09 23.49
C GLY A 96 16.66 -34.34 23.23
N MET A 97 17.20 -35.29 22.46
CA MET A 97 16.90 -36.71 22.68
C MET A 97 18.10 -37.33 23.41
N PRO A 98 17.97 -37.78 24.68
CA PRO A 98 19.04 -38.47 25.38
C PRO A 98 19.14 -39.92 24.90
N GLY A 99 20.33 -40.27 24.43
CA GLY A 99 20.75 -41.65 24.19
C GLY A 99 20.16 -42.29 22.93
N TRP A 100 21.01 -42.96 22.17
CA TRP A 100 20.89 -44.39 21.84
C TRP A 100 22.17 -44.69 21.07
N SER A 101 23.20 -45.08 21.82
CA SER A 101 24.42 -45.68 21.32
C SER A 101 24.06 -46.98 20.59
N ARG A 102 24.43 -47.07 19.31
CA ARG A 102 24.37 -48.33 18.56
C ARG A 102 25.78 -48.92 18.59
N THR A 103 25.93 -49.99 19.35
CA THR A 103 27.05 -50.94 19.30
C THR A 103 27.11 -51.59 17.93
#